data_AF-A0A8J7HEU0-F1
#
_entry.id   AF-A0A8J7HEU0-F1
#
_cell.length_a   1.000
_cell.length_b   1.000
_cell.length_c   1.000
_cell.angle_alpha   90.00
_cell.angle_beta   90.00
_cell.angle_gamma   90.00
#
_symmetry.space_group_name_H-M   'P 1'
#
loop_
_entity.id
_entity.type
_entity.pdbx_description
1 polymer ?
#
loop_
_entity_poly.entity_id
_entity_poly.type
_entity_poly.pdbx_seq_one_letter_code
_entity_poly.pdbx_strand_id
1 'polypeptide(L)'
;MQSLMVSNRLILGIIAFSVSFGLSLVPNWNFNQSLITGIITVLATYTAALFVDQRHKNHEMLVLGSLHRRIKDMEGLKSRIVREINQIETHRNLLYKESQQIQNQILECRNQRDSLHRELGNFAGQKKQLEDESSSLKTELHILEKNKVELNHSFTSLTAEKRRLELHCNAYRSEISQTQNQICELQKEKQEIESNLTLLGRLKPQLEEKLYELRITLQELETEVNQQSKLLVDTATEKDNIAASLNLLQKQIGEEQTELQQLKSEVSLLQEERDLLQSQVWELLQQTETLNQDFLPENTEQEKNELFTLSDLIEPLASFETLPEEWNNFLKKLPSHEIQVLKAIVEQDNPHTVIKQIAEANITMPNLLIDSINECANDTIGELIIEPSVDIPEVYQEHIINVKKMLSMYENLKTRQTSPT
;
A
#
# COMPACT_ATOMS: atom_id res chain seq x y z
N MET A 1 15.51 -100.72 -135.45
CA MET A 1 14.49 -101.54 -136.15
C MET A 1 14.47 -101.18 -137.64
N GLN A 2 15.45 -101.59 -138.44
CA GLN A 2 15.55 -101.17 -139.86
C GLN A 2 15.36 -102.29 -140.90
N SER A 3 15.56 -103.57 -140.55
CA SER A 3 15.42 -104.69 -141.50
C SER A 3 13.97 -105.03 -141.86
N LEU A 4 13.02 -104.89 -140.93
CA LEU A 4 11.58 -105.16 -141.17
C LEU A 4 10.95 -104.24 -142.24
N MET A 5 11.41 -102.98 -142.35
CA MET A 5 10.88 -102.04 -143.35
C MET A 5 11.31 -102.37 -144.79
N VAL A 6 12.48 -102.98 -144.99
CA VAL A 6 12.96 -103.32 -146.35
C VAL A 6 12.19 -104.51 -146.91
N SER A 7 11.88 -105.50 -146.07
CA SER A 7 11.14 -106.70 -146.48
C SER A 7 9.74 -106.36 -147.02
N ASN A 8 8.94 -105.57 -146.29
CA ASN A 8 7.62 -105.15 -146.76
C ASN A 8 7.67 -104.31 -148.06
N ARG A 9 8.73 -103.52 -148.27
CA ARG A 9 8.90 -102.74 -149.52
C ARG A 9 9.15 -103.64 -150.74
N LEU A 10 9.92 -104.71 -150.56
CA LEU A 10 10.17 -105.69 -151.64
C LEU A 10 8.92 -106.52 -151.95
N ILE A 11 8.19 -106.99 -150.94
CA ILE A 11 6.95 -107.77 -151.11
C ILE A 11 5.90 -106.96 -151.90
N LEU A 12 5.71 -105.68 -151.57
CA LEU A 12 4.76 -104.82 -152.29
C LEU A 12 5.15 -104.64 -153.77
N GLY A 13 6.45 -104.48 -154.06
CA GLY A 13 6.97 -104.38 -155.42
C GLY A 13 6.76 -105.65 -156.25
N ILE A 14 6.96 -106.83 -155.66
CA ILE A 14 6.73 -108.13 -156.33
C ILE A 14 5.24 -108.33 -156.67
N ILE A 15 4.33 -107.95 -155.76
CA ILE A 15 2.89 -108.04 -156.00
C ILE A 15 2.46 -107.07 -157.10
N ALA A 16 2.92 -105.81 -157.06
CA ALA A 16 2.62 -104.81 -158.08
C ALA A 16 3.15 -105.19 -159.48
N PHE A 17 4.35 -105.78 -159.54
CA PHE A 17 4.92 -106.34 -160.78
C PHE A 17 4.05 -107.48 -161.32
N SER A 18 3.68 -108.44 -160.48
CA SER A 18 2.87 -109.61 -160.85
C SER A 18 1.50 -109.21 -161.43
N VAL A 19 0.80 -108.29 -160.78
CA VAL A 19 -0.52 -107.80 -161.23
C VAL A 19 -0.42 -107.02 -162.55
N SER A 20 0.59 -106.16 -162.69
CA SER A 20 0.77 -105.34 -163.90
C SER A 20 1.22 -106.15 -165.11
N PHE A 21 2.12 -107.12 -164.89
CA PHE A 21 2.57 -108.05 -165.92
C PHE A 21 1.40 -108.94 -166.41
N GLY A 22 0.61 -109.48 -165.49
CA GLY A 22 -0.57 -110.30 -165.80
C GLY A 22 -1.62 -109.55 -166.62
N LEU A 23 -2.02 -108.35 -166.19
CA LEU A 23 -3.02 -107.52 -166.90
C LEU A 23 -2.56 -107.11 -168.32
N SER A 24 -1.27 -106.89 -168.52
CA SER A 24 -0.73 -106.46 -169.82
C SER A 24 -0.47 -107.62 -170.80
N LEU A 25 -0.42 -108.88 -170.33
CA LEU A 25 -0.15 -110.05 -171.19
C LEU A 25 -1.41 -110.55 -171.92
N VAL A 26 -2.57 -110.46 -171.26
CA VAL A 26 -3.84 -111.07 -171.69
C VAL A 26 -4.39 -110.57 -173.05
N PRO A 27 -4.31 -109.28 -173.43
CA PRO A 27 -4.96 -108.83 -174.67
C PRO A 27 -4.17 -109.06 -175.97
N ASN A 28 -2.82 -108.97 -175.93
CA ASN A 28 -2.01 -108.79 -177.14
C ASN A 28 -0.78 -109.70 -177.27
N TRP A 29 -0.48 -110.59 -176.31
CA TRP A 29 0.67 -111.53 -176.32
C TRP A 29 2.06 -110.90 -176.58
N ASN A 30 2.20 -109.57 -176.47
CA ASN A 30 3.43 -108.83 -176.74
C ASN A 30 4.31 -108.70 -175.48
N PHE A 31 5.19 -109.68 -175.29
CA PHE A 31 6.05 -109.81 -174.10
C PHE A 31 6.88 -108.56 -173.75
N ASN A 32 7.37 -107.81 -174.76
CA ASN A 32 8.17 -106.61 -174.52
C ASN A 32 7.39 -105.45 -173.89
N GLN A 33 6.09 -105.29 -174.20
CA GLN A 33 5.31 -104.20 -173.64
C GLN A 33 4.92 -104.44 -172.17
N SER A 34 4.57 -105.68 -171.80
CA SER A 34 4.19 -106.01 -170.41
C SER A 34 5.36 -105.91 -169.43
N LEU A 35 6.58 -106.21 -169.88
CA LEU A 35 7.78 -106.12 -169.08
C LEU A 35 8.13 -104.65 -168.76
N ILE A 36 7.98 -103.75 -169.73
CA ILE A 36 8.20 -102.30 -169.54
C ILE A 36 7.18 -101.70 -168.55
N THR A 37 5.88 -102.01 -168.68
CA THR A 37 4.86 -101.55 -167.72
C THR A 37 5.10 -102.12 -166.31
N GLY A 38 5.54 -103.37 -166.19
CA GLY A 38 5.96 -103.97 -164.92
C GLY A 38 7.09 -103.19 -164.23
N ILE A 39 8.16 -102.87 -164.98
CA ILE A 39 9.32 -102.12 -164.44
C ILE A 39 8.92 -100.70 -164.01
N ILE A 40 8.13 -99.99 -164.83
CA ILE A 40 7.64 -98.64 -164.51
C ILE A 40 6.82 -98.66 -163.21
N THR A 41 5.95 -99.67 -163.04
CA THR A 41 5.10 -99.79 -161.85
C THR A 41 5.92 -100.06 -160.58
N VAL A 42 6.99 -100.87 -160.66
CA VAL A 42 7.91 -101.08 -159.52
C VAL A 42 8.62 -99.77 -159.13
N LEU A 43 9.11 -99.00 -160.11
CA LEU A 43 9.77 -97.71 -159.85
C LEU A 43 8.81 -96.69 -159.22
N ALA A 44 7.58 -96.61 -159.72
CA ALA A 44 6.52 -95.75 -159.17
C ALA A 44 6.11 -96.16 -157.76
N THR A 45 6.00 -97.47 -157.49
CA THR A 45 5.65 -98.00 -156.17
C THR A 45 6.76 -97.72 -155.15
N TYR A 46 8.02 -97.89 -155.54
CA TYR A 46 9.17 -97.63 -154.67
C TYR A 46 9.34 -96.15 -154.32
N THR A 47 9.16 -95.25 -155.30
CA THR A 47 9.20 -93.80 -155.08
C THR A 47 8.03 -93.30 -154.23
N ALA A 48 6.82 -93.83 -154.42
CA ALA A 48 5.68 -93.57 -153.55
C ALA A 48 5.93 -94.01 -152.10
N ALA A 49 6.51 -95.20 -151.88
CA ALA A 49 6.83 -95.72 -150.55
C ALA A 49 7.84 -94.84 -149.79
N LEU A 50 8.86 -94.30 -150.47
CA LEU A 50 9.79 -93.33 -149.87
C LEU A 50 9.11 -92.02 -149.48
N PHE A 51 8.21 -91.50 -150.33
CA PHE A 51 7.49 -90.26 -150.04
C PHE A 51 6.54 -90.40 -148.84
N VAL A 52 5.91 -91.58 -148.68
CA VAL A 52 5.07 -91.90 -147.51
C VAL A 52 5.89 -92.03 -146.23
N ASP A 53 7.07 -92.68 -146.27
CA ASP A 53 7.96 -92.81 -145.10
C ASP A 53 8.54 -91.44 -144.67
N GLN A 54 8.90 -90.57 -145.63
CA GLN A 54 9.32 -89.19 -145.37
C GLN A 54 8.18 -88.38 -144.73
N ARG A 55 6.94 -88.54 -145.22
CA ARG A 55 5.75 -87.89 -144.66
C ARG A 55 5.42 -88.39 -143.26
N HIS A 56 5.61 -89.68 -142.98
CA HIS A 56 5.39 -90.26 -141.65
C HIS A 56 6.39 -89.68 -140.63
N LYS A 57 7.69 -89.67 -140.94
CA LYS A 57 8.73 -89.05 -140.10
C LYS A 57 8.50 -87.56 -139.87
N ASN A 58 8.08 -86.82 -140.90
CA ASN A 58 7.70 -85.41 -140.75
C ASN A 58 6.47 -85.25 -139.85
N HIS A 59 5.48 -86.16 -139.92
CA HIS A 59 4.33 -86.12 -139.03
C HIS A 59 4.69 -86.47 -137.58
N GLU A 60 5.51 -87.49 -137.35
CA GLU A 60 6.06 -87.83 -136.02
C GLU A 60 6.89 -86.67 -135.46
N MET A 61 7.72 -86.01 -136.27
CA MET A 61 8.50 -84.83 -135.85
C MET A 61 7.61 -83.63 -135.52
N LEU A 62 6.49 -83.42 -136.23
CA LEU A 62 5.49 -82.40 -135.90
C LEU A 62 4.73 -82.74 -134.62
N VAL A 63 4.34 -84.01 -134.42
CA VAL A 63 3.67 -84.47 -133.20
C VAL A 63 4.62 -84.35 -132.00
N LEU A 64 5.85 -84.86 -132.10
CA LEU A 64 6.90 -84.70 -131.09
C LEU A 64 7.23 -83.22 -130.84
N GLY A 65 7.29 -82.39 -131.88
CA GLY A 65 7.50 -80.95 -131.75
C GLY A 65 6.35 -80.26 -131.01
N SER A 66 5.10 -80.66 -131.26
CA SER A 66 3.92 -80.16 -130.54
C SER A 66 3.90 -80.64 -129.09
N LEU A 67 4.32 -81.88 -128.81
CA LEU A 67 4.44 -82.43 -127.46
C LEU A 67 5.55 -81.74 -126.68
N HIS A 68 6.75 -81.56 -127.26
CA HIS A 68 7.85 -80.82 -126.64
C HIS A 68 7.47 -79.36 -126.39
N ARG A 69 6.76 -78.71 -127.32
CA ARG A 69 6.24 -77.36 -127.13
C ARG A 69 5.25 -77.31 -125.96
N ARG A 70 4.29 -78.24 -125.91
CA ARG A 70 3.33 -78.34 -124.80
C ARG A 70 4.00 -78.66 -123.45
N ILE A 71 5.01 -79.51 -123.43
CA ILE A 71 5.83 -79.79 -122.23
C ILE A 71 6.52 -78.51 -121.78
N LYS A 72 7.22 -77.81 -122.68
CA LYS A 72 7.89 -76.54 -122.39
C LYS A 72 6.92 -75.44 -121.91
N ASP A 73 5.72 -75.37 -122.51
CA ASP A 73 4.68 -74.43 -122.10
C ASP A 73 4.13 -74.79 -120.70
N MET A 74 3.92 -76.08 -120.39
CA MET A 74 3.54 -76.55 -119.06
C MET A 74 4.64 -76.34 -118.01
N GLU A 75 5.92 -76.53 -118.36
CA GLU A 75 7.07 -76.20 -117.50
C GLU A 75 7.18 -74.69 -117.24
N GLY A 76 6.91 -73.88 -118.27
CA GLY A 76 6.76 -72.44 -118.16
C GLY A 76 5.64 -72.02 -117.21
N LEU A 77 4.47 -72.67 -117.29
CA LEU A 77 3.37 -72.45 -116.35
C LEU A 77 3.73 -72.93 -114.93
N LYS A 78 4.34 -74.11 -114.79
CA LYS A 78 4.79 -74.65 -113.50
C LYS A 78 5.79 -73.71 -112.81
N SER A 79 6.76 -73.17 -113.53
CA SER A 79 7.73 -72.22 -112.97
C SER A 79 7.09 -70.87 -112.58
N ARG A 80 6.10 -70.38 -113.33
CA ARG A 80 5.29 -69.21 -112.93
C ARG A 80 4.50 -69.47 -111.65
N ILE A 81 3.77 -70.59 -111.58
CA ILE A 81 3.00 -71.01 -110.41
C ILE A 81 3.91 -71.18 -109.18
N VAL A 82 5.07 -71.82 -109.32
CA VAL A 82 6.05 -71.95 -108.21
C VAL A 82 6.56 -70.59 -107.75
N ARG A 83 6.81 -69.65 -108.67
CA ARG A 83 7.20 -68.27 -108.32
C ARG A 83 6.07 -67.53 -107.59
N GLU A 84 4.83 -67.67 -108.04
CA GLU A 84 3.65 -67.07 -107.41
C GLU A 84 3.39 -67.67 -106.02
N ILE A 85 3.52 -68.99 -105.85
CA ILE A 85 3.46 -69.67 -104.54
C ILE A 85 4.54 -69.11 -103.61
N ASN A 86 5.79 -68.98 -104.07
CA ASN A 86 6.88 -68.42 -103.25
C ASN A 86 6.63 -66.93 -102.89
N GLN A 87 6.03 -66.15 -103.79
CA GLN A 87 5.60 -64.77 -103.49
C GLN A 87 4.46 -64.74 -102.46
N ILE A 88 3.46 -65.61 -102.57
CA ILE A 88 2.38 -65.75 -101.58
C ILE A 88 2.94 -66.22 -100.23
N GLU A 89 3.92 -67.11 -100.22
CA GLU A 89 4.55 -67.62 -99.00
C GLU A 89 5.40 -66.54 -98.31
N THR A 90 6.18 -65.75 -99.05
CA THR A 90 6.89 -64.59 -98.48
C THR A 90 5.93 -63.53 -97.94
N HIS A 91 4.84 -63.22 -98.65
CA HIS A 91 3.79 -62.31 -98.15
C HIS A 91 3.08 -62.88 -96.90
N ARG A 92 2.74 -64.17 -96.88
CA ARG A 92 2.16 -64.84 -95.70
C ARG A 92 3.10 -64.77 -94.50
N ASN A 93 4.39 -65.00 -94.70
CA ASN A 93 5.40 -64.93 -93.64
C ASN A 93 5.60 -63.49 -93.13
N LEU A 94 5.46 -62.48 -93.99
CA LEU A 94 5.47 -61.07 -93.59
C LEU A 94 4.23 -60.70 -92.79
N LEU A 95 3.03 -61.01 -93.29
CA LEU A 95 1.75 -60.77 -92.58
C LEU A 95 1.69 -61.50 -91.23
N TYR A 96 2.27 -62.71 -91.14
CA TYR A 96 2.37 -63.44 -89.87
C TYR A 96 3.27 -62.70 -88.86
N LYS A 97 4.42 -62.17 -89.30
CA LYS A 97 5.31 -61.36 -88.44
C LYS A 97 4.65 -60.07 -88.00
N GLU A 98 3.96 -59.36 -88.91
CA GLU A 98 3.20 -58.15 -88.57
C GLU A 98 2.07 -58.45 -87.57
N SER A 99 1.31 -59.53 -87.77
CA SER A 99 0.29 -59.98 -86.82
C SER A 99 0.86 -60.29 -85.45
N GLN A 100 2.03 -60.95 -85.38
CA GLN A 100 2.72 -61.24 -84.12
C GLN A 100 3.24 -59.95 -83.44
N GLN A 101 3.76 -59.01 -84.21
CA GLN A 101 4.22 -57.71 -83.70
C GLN A 101 3.04 -56.90 -83.13
N ILE A 102 1.92 -56.82 -83.85
CA ILE A 102 0.69 -56.15 -83.39
C ILE A 102 0.14 -56.85 -82.14
N GLN A 103 0.17 -58.19 -82.09
CA GLN A 103 -0.25 -58.95 -80.90
C GLN A 103 0.60 -58.61 -79.67
N ASN A 104 1.93 -58.50 -79.83
CA ASN A 104 2.84 -58.09 -78.76
C ASN A 104 2.56 -56.65 -78.30
N GLN A 105 2.37 -55.71 -79.23
CA GLN A 105 2.02 -54.32 -78.92
C GLN A 105 0.68 -54.22 -78.17
N ILE A 106 -0.33 -55.00 -78.57
CA ILE A 106 -1.62 -55.07 -77.85
C ILE A 106 -1.43 -55.61 -76.43
N LEU A 107 -0.54 -56.59 -76.23
CA LEU A 107 -0.23 -57.13 -74.89
C LEU A 107 0.48 -56.08 -74.02
N GLU A 108 1.47 -55.36 -74.58
CA GLU A 108 2.19 -54.28 -73.91
C GLU A 108 1.23 -53.14 -73.50
N CYS A 109 0.36 -52.68 -74.42
CA CYS A 109 -0.63 -51.65 -74.12
C CYS A 109 -1.65 -52.10 -73.05
N ARG A 110 -2.04 -53.38 -73.01
CA ARG A 110 -2.89 -53.93 -71.94
C ARG A 110 -2.15 -53.90 -70.60
N ASN A 111 -0.92 -54.39 -70.54
CA ASN A 111 -0.11 -54.38 -69.33
C ASN A 111 0.12 -52.95 -68.80
N GLN A 112 0.39 -51.99 -69.67
CA GLN A 112 0.51 -50.56 -69.32
C GLN A 112 -0.80 -50.00 -68.75
N ARG A 113 -1.94 -50.24 -69.43
CA ARG A 113 -3.27 -49.82 -68.97
C ARG A 113 -3.60 -50.41 -67.59
N ASP A 114 -3.27 -51.68 -67.38
CA ASP A 114 -3.58 -52.38 -66.14
C ASP A 114 -2.68 -51.90 -64.98
N SER A 115 -1.41 -51.54 -65.27
CA SER A 115 -0.54 -50.83 -64.32
C SER A 115 -1.10 -49.46 -63.95
N LEU A 116 -1.46 -48.63 -64.95
CA LEU A 116 -2.05 -47.31 -64.74
C LEU A 116 -3.36 -47.37 -63.96
N HIS A 117 -4.19 -48.40 -64.19
CA HIS A 117 -5.43 -48.60 -63.43
C HIS A 117 -5.16 -48.92 -61.95
N ARG A 118 -4.13 -49.73 -61.67
CA ARG A 118 -3.68 -50.01 -60.30
C ARG A 118 -3.10 -48.77 -59.62
N GLU A 119 -2.29 -47.98 -60.32
CA GLU A 119 -1.76 -46.71 -59.82
C GLU A 119 -2.87 -45.70 -59.54
N LEU A 120 -3.84 -45.56 -60.44
CA LEU A 120 -5.02 -44.71 -60.23
C LEU A 120 -5.84 -45.15 -59.01
N GLY A 121 -6.00 -46.46 -58.80
CA GLY A 121 -6.63 -47.03 -57.61
C GLY A 121 -5.88 -46.68 -56.33
N ASN A 122 -4.55 -46.78 -56.34
CA ASN A 122 -3.70 -46.38 -55.20
C ASN A 122 -3.84 -44.88 -54.91
N PHE A 123 -3.77 -44.01 -55.93
CA PHE A 123 -3.94 -42.56 -55.77
C PHE A 123 -5.34 -42.18 -55.29
N ALA A 124 -6.39 -42.87 -55.74
CA ALA A 124 -7.74 -42.67 -55.23
C ALA A 124 -7.87 -43.06 -53.74
N GLY A 125 -7.22 -44.15 -53.33
CA GLY A 125 -7.12 -44.57 -51.92
C GLY A 125 -6.37 -43.55 -51.06
N GLN A 126 -5.19 -43.10 -51.50
CA GLN A 126 -4.40 -42.07 -50.81
C GLN A 126 -5.15 -40.74 -50.71
N LYS A 127 -5.81 -40.30 -51.79
CA LYS A 127 -6.66 -39.09 -51.76
C LYS A 127 -7.74 -39.21 -50.70
N LYS A 128 -8.46 -40.33 -50.65
CA LYS A 128 -9.51 -40.55 -49.66
C LYS A 128 -8.95 -40.51 -48.24
N GLN A 129 -7.82 -41.17 -47.98
CA GLN A 129 -7.17 -41.14 -46.67
C GLN A 129 -6.81 -39.71 -46.24
N LEU A 130 -6.21 -38.91 -47.14
CA LEU A 130 -5.88 -37.50 -46.85
C LEU A 130 -7.13 -36.63 -46.63
N GLU A 131 -8.24 -36.94 -47.30
CA GLU A 131 -9.53 -36.26 -47.12
C GLU A 131 -10.16 -36.61 -45.74
N ASP A 132 -10.10 -37.88 -45.35
CA ASP A 132 -10.51 -38.36 -44.02
C ASP A 132 -9.63 -37.73 -42.92
N GLU A 133 -8.29 -37.73 -43.06
CA GLU A 133 -7.33 -37.08 -42.14
C GLU A 133 -7.57 -35.56 -42.02
N SER A 134 -7.80 -34.88 -43.15
CA SER A 134 -8.14 -33.45 -43.16
C SER A 134 -9.44 -33.15 -42.43
N SER A 135 -10.45 -34.02 -42.55
CA SER A 135 -11.71 -33.89 -41.82
C SER A 135 -11.54 -34.09 -40.31
N SER A 136 -10.66 -35.00 -39.89
CA SER A 136 -10.31 -35.23 -38.49
C SER A 136 -9.61 -34.01 -37.89
N LEU A 137 -8.53 -33.54 -38.54
CA LEU A 137 -7.78 -32.35 -38.11
C LEU A 137 -8.65 -31.10 -38.03
N LYS A 138 -9.59 -30.91 -38.97
CA LYS A 138 -10.56 -29.81 -38.93
C LYS A 138 -11.50 -29.90 -37.71
N THR A 139 -11.88 -31.11 -37.32
CA THR A 139 -12.71 -31.36 -36.13
C THR A 139 -11.92 -31.10 -34.85
N GLU A 140 -10.67 -31.57 -34.76
CA GLU A 140 -9.76 -31.30 -33.65
C GLU A 140 -9.49 -29.81 -33.47
N LEU A 141 -9.22 -29.07 -34.56
CA LEU A 141 -9.05 -27.62 -34.52
C LEU A 141 -10.30 -26.90 -34.00
N HIS A 142 -11.50 -27.37 -34.36
CA HIS A 142 -12.74 -26.78 -33.86
C HIS A 142 -12.95 -27.03 -32.36
N ILE A 143 -12.63 -28.24 -31.89
CA ILE A 143 -12.62 -28.58 -30.46
C ILE A 143 -11.59 -27.73 -29.70
N LEU A 144 -10.39 -27.55 -30.25
CA LEU A 144 -9.32 -26.77 -29.63
C LEU A 144 -9.69 -25.28 -29.52
N GLU A 145 -10.27 -24.69 -30.57
CA GLU A 145 -10.74 -23.30 -30.53
C GLU A 145 -11.90 -23.12 -29.54
N LYS A 146 -12.83 -24.09 -29.45
CA LYS A 146 -13.88 -24.10 -28.41
C LYS A 146 -13.27 -24.12 -27.00
N ASN A 147 -12.34 -25.04 -26.73
CA ASN A 147 -11.69 -25.17 -25.42
C ASN A 147 -10.90 -23.90 -25.07
N LYS A 148 -10.27 -23.25 -26.05
CA LYS A 148 -9.57 -21.96 -25.90
C LYS A 148 -10.54 -20.82 -25.53
N VAL A 149 -11.73 -20.76 -26.12
CA VAL A 149 -12.77 -19.78 -25.76
C VAL A 149 -13.29 -20.03 -24.34
N GLU A 150 -13.54 -21.29 -23.97
CA GLU A 150 -13.95 -21.68 -22.61
C GLU A 150 -12.87 -21.32 -21.56
N LEU A 151 -11.60 -21.58 -21.86
CA LEU A 151 -10.46 -21.21 -21.02
C LEU A 151 -10.29 -19.68 -20.89
N ASN A 152 -10.51 -18.94 -21.98
CA ASN A 152 -10.46 -17.47 -21.93
C ASN A 152 -11.62 -16.90 -21.09
N HIS A 153 -12.79 -17.52 -21.14
CA HIS A 153 -13.93 -17.16 -20.30
C HIS A 153 -13.64 -17.43 -18.81
N SER A 154 -13.11 -18.61 -18.47
CA SER A 154 -12.75 -18.93 -17.09
C SER A 154 -11.62 -18.05 -16.55
N PHE A 155 -10.61 -17.72 -17.37
CA PHE A 155 -9.56 -16.76 -17.03
C PHE A 155 -10.11 -15.35 -16.77
N THR A 156 -11.08 -14.91 -17.58
CA THR A 156 -11.77 -13.62 -17.40
C THR A 156 -12.56 -13.60 -16.09
N SER A 157 -13.28 -14.67 -15.78
CA SER A 157 -14.01 -14.84 -14.51
C SER A 157 -13.06 -14.81 -13.30
N LEU A 158 -11.99 -15.61 -13.33
CA LEU A 158 -10.98 -15.66 -12.27
C LEU A 158 -10.28 -14.29 -12.07
N THR A 159 -10.06 -13.54 -13.15
CA THR A 159 -9.51 -12.18 -13.08
C THR A 159 -10.49 -11.22 -12.39
N ALA A 160 -11.79 -11.35 -12.63
CA ALA A 160 -12.82 -10.55 -11.95
C ALA A 160 -12.93 -10.92 -10.45
N GLU A 161 -12.90 -12.21 -10.11
CA GLU A 161 -12.89 -12.67 -8.71
C GLU A 161 -11.64 -12.22 -7.96
N LYS A 162 -10.46 -12.31 -8.59
CA LYS A 162 -9.20 -11.79 -8.02
C LYS A 162 -9.33 -10.31 -7.67
N ARG A 163 -9.81 -9.47 -8.60
CA ARG A 163 -10.02 -8.03 -8.36
C ARG A 163 -11.02 -7.78 -7.22
N ARG A 164 -12.09 -8.57 -7.14
CA ARG A 164 -13.06 -8.49 -6.03
C ARG A 164 -12.40 -8.81 -4.69
N LEU A 165 -11.58 -9.86 -4.63
CA LEU A 165 -10.85 -10.22 -3.42
C LEU A 165 -9.82 -9.16 -3.02
N GLU A 166 -9.08 -8.59 -3.97
CA GLU A 166 -8.15 -7.47 -3.74
C GLU A 166 -8.87 -6.25 -3.14
N LEU A 167 -10.06 -5.90 -3.63
CA LEU A 167 -10.90 -4.84 -3.04
C LEU A 167 -11.32 -5.16 -1.60
N HIS A 168 -11.76 -6.39 -1.31
CA HIS A 168 -12.09 -6.80 0.06
C HIS A 168 -10.87 -6.76 0.99
N CYS A 169 -9.69 -7.21 0.54
CA CYS A 169 -8.46 -7.12 1.33
C CYS A 169 -8.08 -5.67 1.65
N ASN A 170 -8.28 -4.74 0.72
CA ASN A 170 -8.05 -3.31 0.95
C ASN A 170 -9.06 -2.72 1.94
N ALA A 171 -10.35 -3.10 1.86
CA ALA A 171 -11.37 -2.70 2.83
C ALA A 171 -11.04 -3.17 4.25
N TYR A 172 -10.76 -4.47 4.44
CA TYR A 172 -10.37 -5.02 5.74
C TYR A 172 -9.08 -4.38 6.27
N ARG A 173 -8.11 -4.03 5.41
CA ARG A 173 -6.90 -3.30 5.83
C ARG A 173 -7.24 -1.90 6.37
N SER A 174 -8.21 -1.22 5.77
CA SER A 174 -8.71 0.07 6.26
C SER A 174 -9.43 -0.07 7.61
N GLU A 175 -10.30 -1.08 7.76
CA GLU A 175 -11.01 -1.37 9.01
C GLU A 175 -10.04 -1.72 10.16
N ILE A 176 -9.01 -2.53 9.87
CA ILE A 176 -7.94 -2.84 10.84
C ILE A 176 -7.20 -1.56 11.23
N SER A 177 -6.82 -0.71 10.28
CA SER A 177 -6.14 0.55 10.58
C SER A 177 -7.00 1.50 11.41
N GLN A 178 -8.31 1.57 11.14
CA GLN A 178 -9.25 2.38 11.92
C GLN A 178 -9.38 1.85 13.36
N THR A 179 -9.57 0.53 13.50
CA THR A 179 -9.67 -0.14 14.81
C THR A 179 -8.38 0.05 15.62
N GLN A 180 -7.21 -0.02 14.96
CA GLN A 180 -5.92 0.17 15.60
C GLN A 180 -5.71 1.62 16.07
N ASN A 181 -6.18 2.62 15.32
CA ASN A 181 -6.19 4.02 15.78
C ASN A 181 -7.07 4.20 17.02
N GLN A 182 -8.28 3.63 17.03
CA GLN A 182 -9.19 3.68 18.18
C GLN A 182 -8.58 3.01 19.42
N ILE A 183 -7.85 1.90 19.26
CA ILE A 183 -7.12 1.26 20.36
C ILE A 183 -6.02 2.19 20.91
N CYS A 184 -5.28 2.89 20.04
CA CYS A 184 -4.27 3.85 20.48
C CYS A 184 -4.88 5.06 21.23
N GLU A 185 -6.03 5.56 20.78
CA GLU A 185 -6.78 6.64 21.44
C GLU A 185 -7.23 6.21 22.84
N LEU A 186 -7.94 5.07 22.95
CA LEU A 186 -8.38 4.50 24.22
C LEU A 186 -7.22 4.16 25.18
N GLN A 187 -6.07 3.73 24.64
CA GLN A 187 -4.87 3.47 25.45
C GLN A 187 -4.27 4.76 26.01
N LYS A 188 -4.33 5.88 25.27
CA LYS A 188 -3.90 7.20 25.74
C LYS A 188 -4.86 7.73 26.82
N GLU A 189 -6.16 7.67 26.59
CA GLU A 189 -7.19 8.04 27.59
C GLU A 189 -7.02 7.25 28.89
N LYS A 190 -6.81 5.93 28.78
CA LYS A 190 -6.52 5.08 29.93
C LYS A 190 -5.29 5.57 30.71
N GLN A 191 -4.19 5.89 30.01
CA GLN A 191 -2.96 6.36 30.66
C GLN A 191 -3.14 7.71 31.36
N GLU A 192 -3.96 8.61 30.80
CA GLU A 192 -4.34 9.88 31.42
C GLU A 192 -5.18 9.66 32.69
N ILE A 193 -6.18 8.77 32.64
CA ILE A 193 -7.00 8.40 33.80
C ILE A 193 -6.14 7.74 34.89
N GLU A 194 -5.20 6.85 34.54
CA GLU A 194 -4.24 6.26 35.48
C GLU A 194 -3.37 7.35 36.13
N SER A 195 -2.87 8.32 35.36
CA SER A 195 -2.12 9.45 35.90
C SER A 195 -2.96 10.28 36.89
N ASN A 196 -4.19 10.63 36.53
CA ASN A 196 -5.12 11.39 37.37
C ASN A 196 -5.48 10.62 38.66
N LEU A 197 -5.65 9.30 38.59
CA LEU A 197 -5.84 8.44 39.77
C LEU A 197 -4.59 8.43 40.69
N THR A 198 -3.37 8.39 40.13
CA THR A 198 -2.16 8.49 40.97
C THR A 198 -2.00 9.85 41.64
N LEU A 199 -2.42 10.94 40.98
CA LEU A 199 -2.43 12.28 41.59
C LEU A 199 -3.47 12.36 42.71
N LEU A 200 -4.70 11.92 42.46
CA LEU A 200 -5.77 11.88 43.47
C LEU A 200 -5.38 11.02 44.68
N GLY A 201 -4.71 9.90 44.44
CA GLY A 201 -4.15 9.01 45.47
C GLY A 201 -3.04 9.63 46.32
N ARG A 202 -2.39 10.71 45.85
CA ARG A 202 -1.41 11.51 46.63
C ARG A 202 -2.06 12.68 47.35
N LEU A 203 -2.98 13.38 46.69
CA LEU A 203 -3.69 14.54 47.26
C LEU A 203 -4.59 14.14 48.44
N LYS A 204 -5.25 12.98 48.38
CA LYS A 204 -6.14 12.54 49.46
C LYS A 204 -5.41 12.39 50.81
N PRO A 205 -4.28 11.65 50.93
CA PRO A 205 -3.50 11.60 52.17
C PRO A 205 -3.03 12.97 52.68
N GLN A 206 -2.60 13.86 51.78
CA GLN A 206 -2.18 15.23 52.16
C GLN A 206 -3.34 16.04 52.76
N LEU A 207 -4.55 15.89 52.21
CA LEU A 207 -5.75 16.53 52.75
C LEU A 207 -6.18 15.92 54.09
N GLU A 208 -6.06 14.60 54.25
CA GLU A 208 -6.33 13.88 55.50
C GLU A 208 -5.34 14.29 56.61
N GLU A 209 -4.05 14.48 56.28
CA GLU A 209 -3.01 15.01 57.18
C GLU A 209 -3.32 16.45 57.61
N LYS A 210 -3.63 17.35 56.66
CA LYS A 210 -4.01 18.75 56.99
C LYS A 210 -5.28 18.84 57.83
N LEU A 211 -6.25 17.95 57.61
CA LEU A 211 -7.46 17.86 58.43
C LEU A 211 -7.14 17.37 59.86
N TYR A 212 -6.20 16.44 60.00
CA TYR A 212 -5.72 15.98 61.30
C TYR A 212 -4.94 17.06 62.07
N GLU A 213 -4.03 17.78 61.41
CA GLU A 213 -3.36 18.96 61.97
C GLU A 213 -4.37 20.02 62.45
N LEU A 214 -5.32 20.41 61.59
CA LEU A 214 -6.36 21.38 61.95
C LEU A 214 -7.19 20.93 63.15
N ARG A 215 -7.52 19.64 63.25
CA ARG A 215 -8.20 19.08 64.42
C ARG A 215 -7.38 19.21 65.70
N ILE A 216 -6.06 18.99 65.65
CA ILE A 216 -5.18 19.20 66.81
C ILE A 216 -5.19 20.68 67.21
N THR A 217 -4.97 21.60 66.27
CA THR A 217 -4.95 23.05 66.59
C THR A 217 -6.28 23.55 67.15
N LEU A 218 -7.42 23.02 66.70
CA LEU A 218 -8.73 23.31 67.27
C LEU A 218 -8.85 22.83 68.72
N GLN A 219 -8.37 21.62 69.01
CA GLN A 219 -8.39 21.05 70.36
C GLN A 219 -7.45 21.82 71.31
N GLU A 220 -6.26 22.21 70.85
CA GLU A 220 -5.34 23.06 71.60
C GLU A 220 -5.98 24.42 71.93
N LEU A 221 -6.57 25.08 70.93
CA LEU A 221 -7.24 26.37 71.10
C LEU A 221 -8.47 26.25 72.04
N GLU A 222 -9.22 25.15 71.97
CA GLU A 222 -10.32 24.86 72.91
C GLU A 222 -9.79 24.68 74.35
N THR A 223 -8.65 24.03 74.55
CA THR A 223 -8.04 23.94 75.89
C THR A 223 -7.53 25.28 76.41
N GLU A 224 -7.01 26.15 75.53
CA GLU A 224 -6.57 27.51 75.89
C GLU A 224 -7.78 28.39 76.27
N VAL A 225 -8.85 28.38 75.48
CA VAL A 225 -10.10 29.10 75.79
C VAL A 225 -10.69 28.64 77.12
N ASN A 226 -10.67 27.33 77.41
CA ASN A 226 -11.13 26.79 78.70
C ASN A 226 -10.23 27.24 79.87
N GLN A 227 -8.90 27.33 79.68
CA GLN A 227 -7.98 27.86 80.69
C GLN A 227 -8.22 29.37 80.94
N GLN A 228 -8.34 30.16 79.88
CA GLN A 228 -8.64 31.60 79.98
C GLN A 228 -10.01 31.84 80.64
N SER A 229 -11.04 31.07 80.28
CA SER A 229 -12.35 31.13 80.93
C SER A 229 -12.26 30.81 82.42
N LYS A 230 -11.42 29.87 82.83
CA LYS A 230 -11.20 29.57 84.25
C LYS A 230 -10.50 30.73 84.96
N LEU A 231 -9.41 31.27 84.39
CA LEU A 231 -8.71 32.42 84.96
C LEU A 231 -9.62 33.65 85.10
N LEU A 232 -10.53 33.89 84.15
CA LEU A 232 -11.52 34.96 84.23
C LEU A 232 -12.52 34.74 85.37
N VAL A 233 -12.98 33.51 85.61
CA VAL A 233 -13.84 33.17 86.75
C VAL A 233 -13.08 33.35 88.06
N ASP A 234 -11.87 32.80 88.17
CA ASP A 234 -11.03 32.92 89.37
C ASP A 234 -10.78 34.42 89.70
N THR A 235 -10.39 35.22 88.70
CA THR A 235 -10.19 36.68 88.81
C THR A 235 -11.48 37.42 89.21
N ALA A 236 -12.64 37.02 88.68
CA ALA A 236 -13.92 37.61 89.06
C ALA A 236 -14.25 37.32 90.54
N THR A 237 -14.01 36.09 91.02
CA THR A 237 -14.21 35.76 92.44
C THR A 237 -13.23 36.50 93.36
N GLU A 238 -11.97 36.69 92.95
CA GLU A 238 -11.01 37.48 93.71
C GLU A 238 -11.44 38.96 93.78
N LYS A 239 -11.90 39.53 92.67
CA LYS A 239 -12.47 40.89 92.64
C LYS A 239 -13.68 41.03 93.57
N ASP A 240 -14.58 40.06 93.60
CA ASP A 240 -15.75 40.08 94.49
C ASP A 240 -15.33 39.94 95.96
N ASN A 241 -14.31 39.13 96.27
CA ASN A 241 -13.72 39.02 97.61
C ASN A 241 -13.04 40.34 98.05
N ILE A 242 -12.32 41.02 97.15
CA ILE A 242 -11.72 42.33 97.41
C ILE A 242 -12.81 43.40 97.58
N ALA A 243 -13.89 43.36 96.79
CA ALA A 243 -15.02 44.25 96.96
C ALA A 243 -15.71 44.02 98.33
N ALA A 244 -15.85 42.77 98.77
CA ALA A 244 -16.38 42.44 100.08
C ALA A 244 -15.46 42.94 101.23
N SER A 245 -14.14 42.77 101.11
CA SER A 245 -13.20 43.26 102.13
C SER A 245 -13.10 44.79 102.17
N LEU A 246 -13.17 45.47 101.03
CA LEU A 246 -13.28 46.93 100.96
C LEU A 246 -14.57 47.45 101.61
N ASN A 247 -15.71 46.79 101.39
CA ASN A 247 -16.97 47.14 102.07
C ASN A 247 -16.88 46.94 103.60
N LEU A 248 -16.19 45.88 104.06
CA LEU A 248 -15.94 45.67 105.49
C LEU A 248 -15.04 46.76 106.08
N LEU A 249 -13.93 47.10 105.42
CA LEU A 249 -13.04 48.18 105.85
C LEU A 249 -13.74 49.55 105.84
N GLN A 250 -14.55 49.83 104.81
CA GLN A 250 -15.32 51.08 104.72
C GLN A 250 -16.39 51.17 105.83
N LYS A 251 -16.98 50.04 106.24
CA LYS A 251 -17.86 49.98 107.41
C LYS A 251 -17.08 50.25 108.70
N GLN A 252 -15.90 49.65 108.89
CA GLN A 252 -15.04 49.90 110.05
C GLN A 252 -14.59 51.37 110.14
N ILE A 253 -14.20 51.98 109.02
CA ILE A 253 -13.87 53.41 108.97
C ILE A 253 -15.09 54.27 109.34
N GLY A 254 -16.29 53.88 108.91
CA GLY A 254 -17.53 54.54 109.34
C GLY A 254 -17.79 54.42 110.84
N GLU A 255 -17.56 53.24 111.41
CA GLU A 255 -17.66 52.99 112.86
C GLU A 255 -16.64 53.85 113.64
N GLU A 256 -15.35 53.79 113.28
CA GLU A 256 -14.29 54.64 113.86
C GLU A 256 -14.59 56.14 113.71
N GLN A 257 -15.14 56.58 112.57
CA GLN A 257 -15.55 57.98 112.39
C GLN A 257 -16.69 58.38 113.33
N THR A 258 -17.66 57.49 113.59
CA THR A 258 -18.72 57.76 114.58
C THR A 258 -18.18 57.77 116.00
N GLU A 259 -17.25 56.89 116.35
CA GLU A 259 -16.56 56.91 117.66
C GLU A 259 -15.74 58.20 117.82
N LEU A 260 -15.02 58.64 116.80
CA LEU A 260 -14.24 59.88 116.81
C LEU A 260 -15.16 61.11 116.90
N GLN A 261 -16.34 61.11 116.26
CA GLN A 261 -17.35 62.15 116.45
C GLN A 261 -17.92 62.16 117.88
N GLN A 262 -18.18 61.00 118.48
CA GLN A 262 -18.60 60.88 119.89
C GLN A 262 -17.51 61.43 120.81
N LEU A 263 -16.26 60.98 120.68
CA LEU A 263 -15.11 61.49 121.43
C LEU A 263 -14.93 63.00 121.26
N LYS A 264 -15.11 63.53 120.04
CA LYS A 264 -15.04 64.96 119.78
C LYS A 264 -16.18 65.73 120.47
N SER A 265 -17.39 65.16 120.53
CA SER A 265 -18.51 65.75 121.27
C SER A 265 -18.27 65.70 122.78
N GLU A 266 -17.69 64.63 123.31
CA GLU A 266 -17.29 64.49 124.71
C GLU A 266 -16.16 65.48 125.06
N VAL A 267 -15.15 65.62 124.21
CA VAL A 267 -14.11 66.66 124.34
C VAL A 267 -14.71 68.07 124.27
N SER A 268 -15.75 68.31 123.44
CA SER A 268 -16.45 69.59 123.41
C SER A 268 -17.21 69.86 124.70
N LEU A 269 -17.89 68.86 125.27
CA LEU A 269 -18.55 68.97 126.57
C LEU A 269 -17.55 69.21 127.70
N LEU A 270 -16.42 68.50 127.71
CA LEU A 270 -15.32 68.71 128.67
C LEU A 270 -14.64 70.09 128.49
N GLN A 271 -14.60 70.61 127.25
CA GLN A 271 -14.13 71.96 126.96
C GLN A 271 -15.14 73.00 127.48
N GLU A 272 -16.44 72.81 127.28
CA GLU A 272 -17.51 73.65 127.82
C GLU A 272 -17.53 73.62 129.36
N GLU A 273 -17.35 72.45 129.98
CA GLU A 273 -17.15 72.33 131.44
C GLU A 273 -15.89 73.05 131.89
N ARG A 274 -14.77 72.94 131.15
CA ARG A 274 -13.54 73.66 131.47
C ARG A 274 -13.70 75.16 131.31
N ASP A 275 -14.40 75.64 130.28
CA ASP A 275 -14.67 77.06 130.05
C ASP A 275 -15.68 77.63 131.07
N LEU A 276 -16.64 76.82 131.54
CA LEU A 276 -17.53 77.14 132.67
C LEU A 276 -16.76 77.21 133.99
N LEU A 277 -15.90 76.24 134.29
CA LEU A 277 -15.02 76.25 135.46
C LEU A 277 -14.03 77.42 135.39
N GLN A 278 -13.50 77.72 134.21
CA GLN A 278 -12.61 78.86 133.97
C GLN A 278 -13.36 80.18 134.14
N SER A 279 -14.65 80.26 133.75
CA SER A 279 -15.53 81.40 134.02
C SER A 279 -15.86 81.53 135.52
N GLN A 280 -16.08 80.44 136.24
CA GLN A 280 -16.27 80.45 137.70
C GLN A 280 -14.98 80.88 138.43
N VAL A 281 -13.81 80.42 137.96
CA VAL A 281 -12.50 80.91 138.43
C VAL A 281 -12.32 82.40 138.10
N TRP A 282 -12.77 82.86 136.93
CA TRP A 282 -12.74 84.27 136.55
C TRP A 282 -13.69 85.12 137.39
N GLU A 283 -14.88 84.62 137.74
CA GLU A 283 -15.84 85.27 138.63
C GLU A 283 -15.31 85.32 140.08
N LEU A 284 -14.63 84.27 140.56
CA LEU A 284 -13.92 84.25 141.85
C LEU A 284 -12.71 85.21 141.88
N LEU A 285 -11.98 85.33 140.76
CA LEU A 285 -10.95 86.34 140.57
C LEU A 285 -11.55 87.75 140.56
N GLN A 286 -12.65 87.97 139.84
CA GLN A 286 -13.34 89.26 139.80
C GLN A 286 -13.96 89.65 141.15
N GLN A 287 -14.34 88.68 142.00
CA GLN A 287 -14.73 88.90 143.39
C GLN A 287 -13.54 89.22 144.32
N THR A 288 -12.31 88.84 143.96
CA THR A 288 -11.08 89.29 144.66
C THR A 288 -10.51 90.60 144.09
N GLU A 289 -10.81 90.93 142.83
CA GLU A 289 -10.26 92.09 142.09
C GLU A 289 -11.10 93.38 142.25
N THR A 290 -11.83 93.51 143.37
CA THR A 290 -12.31 94.80 143.88
C THR A 290 -11.37 95.42 144.93
N LEU A 291 -10.16 94.86 145.08
CA LEU A 291 -9.07 95.36 145.93
C LEU A 291 -7.74 95.39 145.16
N ASN A 292 -7.41 96.59 144.66
CA ASN A 292 -6.22 97.01 143.90
C ASN A 292 -6.30 96.90 142.36
N GLN A 293 -5.83 97.96 141.69
CA GLN A 293 -5.71 98.11 140.24
C GLN A 293 -4.21 98.07 139.85
N ASP A 294 -3.88 97.52 138.66
CA ASP A 294 -3.34 98.29 137.52
C ASP A 294 -2.82 97.40 136.35
N PHE A 295 -3.58 97.39 135.22
CA PHE A 295 -3.17 97.62 133.81
C PHE A 295 -1.65 97.51 133.42
N LEU A 296 -1.13 96.91 132.32
CA LEU A 296 -1.45 96.72 130.86
C LEU A 296 -0.34 95.74 130.23
N PRO A 297 -0.20 95.45 128.89
CA PRO A 297 -1.06 94.66 127.97
C PRO A 297 -0.35 93.69 126.94
N GLU A 298 -1.16 92.90 126.19
CA GLU A 298 -1.11 92.47 124.75
C GLU A 298 0.11 91.86 124.00
N ASN A 299 -0.09 90.67 123.38
CA ASN A 299 -0.20 90.34 121.91
C ASN A 299 -0.10 88.79 121.68
N THR A 300 -1.01 88.01 121.06
CA THR A 300 -1.60 87.96 119.68
C THR A 300 -0.59 87.46 118.61
N GLU A 301 -0.77 86.48 117.71
CA GLU A 301 -1.63 85.30 117.40
C GLU A 301 -1.14 84.71 116.02
N GLN A 302 -1.48 83.45 115.64
CA GLN A 302 -1.67 82.95 114.23
C GLN A 302 -0.43 82.91 113.25
N GLU A 303 -0.32 82.18 112.10
CA GLU A 303 -1.12 81.15 111.37
C GLU A 303 -0.32 80.36 110.26
N LYS A 304 -0.73 79.10 109.95
CA LYS A 304 -0.91 78.38 108.63
C LYS A 304 0.14 78.15 107.49
N ASN A 305 -0.07 77.01 106.79
CA ASN A 305 0.05 76.66 105.32
C ASN A 305 1.47 76.63 104.65
N GLU A 306 1.80 76.04 103.46
CA GLU A 306 1.28 75.03 102.48
C GLU A 306 2.44 74.66 101.48
N LEU A 307 2.24 74.17 100.23
CA LEU A 307 2.06 72.75 99.83
C LEU A 307 2.41 72.50 98.31
N PHE A 308 3.37 71.60 97.99
CA PHE A 308 3.65 71.03 96.62
C PHE A 308 3.98 72.05 95.48
N THR A 309 4.30 71.75 94.20
CA THR A 309 4.18 70.54 93.31
C THR A 309 5.29 70.49 92.23
N LEU A 310 5.24 69.50 91.29
CA LEU A 310 6.28 69.10 90.31
C LEU A 310 5.72 69.06 88.85
N SER A 311 6.61 68.91 87.85
CA SER A 311 6.35 68.58 86.42
C SER A 311 5.74 69.69 85.53
N ASP A 312 5.84 69.68 84.19
CA ASP A 312 6.25 68.62 83.23
C ASP A 312 6.90 69.18 81.93
N LEU A 313 7.40 68.31 81.04
CA LEU A 313 8.11 68.67 79.79
C LEU A 313 7.66 67.78 78.61
N ILE A 314 7.52 68.32 77.39
CA ILE A 314 7.79 67.69 76.06
C ILE A 314 7.37 68.61 74.90
N GLU A 315 8.17 68.62 73.83
CA GLU A 315 7.99 69.33 72.54
C GLU A 315 8.06 68.28 71.38
N PRO A 316 7.44 68.49 70.19
CA PRO A 316 7.06 67.38 69.30
C PRO A 316 7.98 67.12 68.08
N LEU A 317 7.51 66.16 67.26
CA LEU A 317 8.09 65.60 66.03
C LEU A 317 8.57 66.60 64.96
N ALA A 318 9.58 66.17 64.18
CA ALA A 318 9.93 66.73 62.88
C ALA A 318 10.07 65.63 61.80
N SER A 319 9.75 66.01 60.56
CA SER A 319 9.66 65.19 59.35
C SER A 319 10.99 64.92 58.64
N PHE A 320 11.10 63.84 57.85
CA PHE A 320 12.07 63.74 56.73
C PHE A 320 11.54 62.98 55.52
N GLU A 321 12.05 63.34 54.34
CA GLU A 321 11.83 62.65 53.06
C GLU A 321 12.63 61.34 53.00
N THR A 322 11.94 60.21 52.89
CA THR A 322 12.54 58.91 52.53
C THR A 322 11.61 58.15 51.58
N LEU A 323 12.19 57.21 50.81
CA LEU A 323 11.41 56.18 50.13
C LEU A 323 10.59 55.41 51.20
N PRO A 324 9.28 55.17 51.03
CA PRO A 324 8.47 54.51 52.06
C PRO A 324 9.09 53.17 52.48
N GLU A 325 9.03 52.83 53.77
CA GLU A 325 9.75 51.68 54.33
C GLU A 325 9.37 50.35 53.66
N GLU A 326 8.11 50.23 53.25
CA GLU A 326 7.53 49.15 52.45
C GLU A 326 8.35 48.87 51.17
N TRP A 327 8.68 49.91 50.40
CA TRP A 327 9.46 49.80 49.15
C TRP A 327 10.93 49.44 49.41
N ASN A 328 11.48 49.85 50.55
CA ASN A 328 12.82 49.49 50.98
C ASN A 328 12.89 48.03 51.48
N ASN A 329 11.80 47.53 52.06
CA ASN A 329 11.64 46.13 52.45
C ASN A 329 11.37 45.22 51.24
N PHE A 330 10.59 45.67 50.26
CA PHE A 330 10.38 44.99 48.97
C PHE A 330 11.71 44.78 48.23
N LEU A 331 12.55 45.83 48.10
CA LEU A 331 13.90 45.73 47.51
C LEU A 331 14.81 44.71 48.23
N LYS A 332 14.66 44.51 49.54
CA LYS A 332 15.45 43.53 50.30
C LYS A 332 14.97 42.09 50.11
N LYS A 333 13.68 41.88 49.83
CA LYS A 333 13.11 40.54 49.60
C LYS A 333 13.34 40.06 48.16
N LEU A 334 13.32 40.97 47.17
CA LEU A 334 13.50 40.64 45.76
C LEU A 334 14.91 40.09 45.45
N PRO A 335 15.05 38.89 44.85
CA PRO A 335 16.32 38.37 44.38
C PRO A 335 16.82 39.12 43.12
N SER A 336 18.13 39.12 42.93
CA SER A 336 18.81 39.87 41.86
C SER A 336 18.35 39.58 40.42
N HIS A 337 17.71 38.45 40.14
CA HIS A 337 17.16 38.13 38.82
C HIS A 337 15.74 38.69 38.60
N GLU A 338 14.92 38.79 39.65
CA GLU A 338 13.60 39.44 39.60
C GLU A 338 13.73 40.96 39.45
N ILE A 339 14.74 41.57 40.08
CA ILE A 339 15.08 42.99 39.87
C ILE A 339 15.52 43.24 38.42
N GLN A 340 16.15 42.28 37.75
CA GLN A 340 16.48 42.37 36.32
C GLN A 340 15.25 42.23 35.41
N VAL A 341 14.23 41.46 35.82
CA VAL A 341 12.92 41.42 35.14
C VAL A 341 12.20 42.76 35.27
N LEU A 342 12.10 43.33 36.47
CA LEU A 342 11.54 44.68 36.69
C LEU A 342 12.27 45.74 35.85
N LYS A 343 13.60 45.66 35.76
CA LYS A 343 14.39 46.55 34.91
C LYS A 343 14.05 46.37 33.42
N ALA A 344 13.97 45.13 32.93
CA ALA A 344 13.63 44.84 31.53
C ALA A 344 12.24 45.36 31.15
N ILE A 345 11.25 45.23 32.04
CA ILE A 345 9.88 45.73 31.83
C ILE A 345 9.84 47.28 31.79
N VAL A 346 10.66 47.95 32.62
CA VAL A 346 10.65 49.42 32.72
C VAL A 346 11.50 50.12 31.66
N GLU A 347 12.45 49.42 31.04
CA GLU A 347 13.42 49.98 30.08
C GLU A 347 13.24 49.55 28.60
N GLN A 348 12.44 48.52 28.30
CA GLN A 348 12.36 47.95 26.94
C GLN A 348 10.93 47.86 26.40
N ASP A 349 10.74 48.28 25.14
CA ASP A 349 9.43 48.24 24.44
C ASP A 349 8.89 46.81 24.21
N ASN A 350 9.71 45.76 24.38
CA ASN A 350 9.27 44.36 24.31
C ASN A 350 10.09 43.48 25.28
N PRO A 351 9.67 43.36 26.56
CA PRO A 351 10.44 42.68 27.58
C PRO A 351 10.46 41.14 27.45
N HIS A 352 9.53 40.53 26.70
CA HIS A 352 9.36 39.06 26.62
C HIS A 352 10.63 38.29 26.29
N THR A 353 11.42 38.80 25.34
CA THR A 353 12.65 38.11 24.90
C THR A 353 13.68 38.06 26.03
N VAL A 354 13.76 39.12 26.84
CA VAL A 354 14.71 39.23 27.95
C VAL A 354 14.20 38.52 29.20
N ILE A 355 12.90 38.61 29.51
CA ILE A 355 12.30 37.82 30.61
C ILE A 355 12.48 36.32 30.32
N LYS A 356 12.28 35.87 29.07
CA LYS A 356 12.53 34.49 28.67
C LYS A 356 13.99 34.06 28.89
N GLN A 357 14.96 34.89 28.50
CA GLN A 357 16.38 34.59 28.73
C GLN A 357 16.73 34.54 30.23
N ILE A 358 16.17 35.44 31.05
CA ILE A 358 16.36 35.43 32.51
C ILE A 358 15.71 34.18 33.13
N ALA A 359 14.52 33.79 32.66
CA ALA A 359 13.82 32.60 33.13
C ALA A 359 14.59 31.31 32.81
N GLU A 360 15.05 31.16 31.56
CA GLU A 360 15.89 30.03 31.14
C GLU A 360 17.21 29.96 31.93
N ALA A 361 17.85 31.11 32.20
CA ALA A 361 19.09 31.17 32.98
C ALA A 361 18.91 30.81 34.48
N ASN A 362 17.71 30.97 35.04
CA ASN A 362 17.40 30.68 36.44
C ASN A 362 16.52 29.41 36.60
N ILE A 363 16.34 28.60 35.54
CA ILE A 363 15.56 27.36 35.53
C ILE A 363 14.11 27.58 36.03
N THR A 364 13.48 28.65 35.55
CA THR A 364 12.10 29.02 35.90
C THR A 364 11.31 29.39 34.63
N MET A 365 10.02 29.73 34.79
CA MET A 365 9.15 30.14 33.68
C MET A 365 8.91 31.66 33.72
N PRO A 366 8.78 32.35 32.56
CA PRO A 366 8.56 33.80 32.49
C PRO A 366 7.39 34.29 33.34
N ASN A 367 6.26 33.58 33.28
CA ASN A 367 5.06 33.93 34.04
C ASN A 367 5.29 33.78 35.55
N LEU A 368 5.96 32.71 35.99
CA LEU A 368 6.27 32.49 37.41
C LEU A 368 7.20 33.58 37.99
N LEU A 369 8.07 34.19 37.18
CA LEU A 369 8.85 35.35 37.63
C LEU A 369 7.98 36.59 37.85
N ILE A 370 7.02 36.84 36.95
CA ILE A 370 6.07 37.95 37.07
C ILE A 370 5.14 37.72 38.27
N ASP A 371 4.64 36.49 38.43
CA ASP A 371 3.80 36.07 39.55
C ASP A 371 4.55 36.21 40.88
N SER A 372 5.82 35.76 40.96
CA SER A 372 6.64 35.88 42.16
C SER A 372 6.95 37.33 42.55
N ILE A 373 7.20 38.21 41.57
CA ILE A 373 7.38 39.65 41.82
C ILE A 373 6.08 40.27 42.36
N ASN A 374 4.93 39.88 41.79
CA ASN A 374 3.61 40.37 42.21
C ASN A 374 3.18 39.81 43.57
N GLU A 375 3.48 38.56 43.89
CA GLU A 375 3.29 37.95 45.21
C GLU A 375 4.14 38.67 46.26
N CYS A 376 5.43 38.90 45.96
CA CYS A 376 6.33 39.64 46.85
C CYS A 376 5.90 41.11 47.04
N ALA A 377 5.33 41.75 46.01
CA ALA A 377 4.77 43.10 46.07
C ALA A 377 3.51 43.14 46.94
N ASN A 378 2.58 42.21 46.74
CA ASN A 378 1.38 42.06 47.57
C ASN A 378 1.74 41.81 49.05
N ASP A 379 2.79 41.03 49.32
CA ASP A 379 3.32 40.72 50.66
C ASP A 379 4.11 41.85 51.34
N THR A 380 4.36 42.98 50.67
CA THR A 380 5.19 44.09 51.21
C THR A 380 4.59 45.47 51.06
N ILE A 381 3.89 45.72 49.96
CA ILE A 381 3.25 46.98 49.59
C ILE A 381 1.71 46.82 49.62
N GLY A 382 1.19 45.59 49.60
CA GLY A 382 -0.26 45.31 49.62
C GLY A 382 -0.93 45.38 48.26
N GLU A 383 -0.17 45.63 47.19
CA GLU A 383 -0.67 45.92 45.84
C GLU A 383 0.16 45.18 44.78
N LEU A 384 -0.45 44.86 43.64
CA LEU A 384 0.21 44.24 42.49
C LEU A 384 0.96 45.32 41.69
N ILE A 385 2.19 45.04 41.22
CA ILE A 385 3.02 46.03 40.53
C ILE A 385 3.02 45.85 39.02
N ILE A 386 2.91 44.62 38.53
CA ILE A 386 2.87 44.27 37.11
C ILE A 386 1.44 43.82 36.77
N GLU A 387 0.86 44.34 35.68
CA GLU A 387 -0.48 43.93 35.24
C GLU A 387 -0.45 42.53 34.60
N PRO A 388 -1.14 41.52 35.16
CA PRO A 388 -1.11 40.14 34.64
C PRO A 388 -2.06 39.89 33.47
N SER A 389 -2.83 40.91 33.06
CA SER A 389 -3.95 40.79 32.10
C SER A 389 -3.57 41.19 30.67
N VAL A 390 -2.35 41.67 30.45
CA VAL A 390 -1.88 42.22 29.16
C VAL A 390 -0.90 41.25 28.51
N ASP A 391 -1.03 41.03 27.20
CA ASP A 391 -0.12 40.17 26.41
C ASP A 391 1.35 40.64 26.45
N ILE A 392 1.63 41.84 26.97
CA ILE A 392 2.95 42.40 27.27
C ILE A 392 2.92 42.84 28.75
N PRO A 393 3.82 42.35 29.62
CA PRO A 393 3.81 42.73 31.02
C PRO A 393 4.23 44.19 31.18
N GLU A 394 3.34 45.01 31.73
CA GLU A 394 3.56 46.44 32.02
C GLU A 394 3.43 46.71 33.53
N VAL A 395 4.20 47.68 34.05
CA VAL A 395 4.10 48.13 35.44
C VAL A 395 3.02 49.21 35.56
N TYR A 396 2.13 49.10 36.54
CA TYR A 396 1.07 50.10 36.76
C TYR A 396 1.65 51.52 36.91
N GLN A 397 1.04 52.48 36.23
CA GLN A 397 1.58 53.85 36.06
C GLN A 397 1.89 54.55 37.39
N GLU A 398 1.10 54.26 38.42
CA GLU A 398 1.23 54.80 39.78
C GLU A 398 2.53 54.33 40.48
N HIS A 399 3.01 53.13 40.16
CA HIS A 399 4.19 52.53 40.76
C HIS A 399 5.48 52.77 39.98
N ILE A 400 5.41 53.14 38.68
CA ILE A 400 6.59 53.36 37.82
C ILE A 400 7.62 54.30 38.46
N ILE A 401 7.18 55.36 39.15
CA ILE A 401 8.08 56.34 39.80
C ILE A 401 8.86 55.69 40.96
N ASN A 402 8.20 54.87 41.77
CA ASN A 402 8.82 54.19 42.91
C ASN A 402 9.71 53.03 42.46
N VAL A 403 9.30 52.27 41.44
CA VAL A 403 10.13 51.24 40.81
C VAL A 403 11.39 51.86 40.19
N LYS A 404 11.29 53.00 39.47
CA LYS A 404 12.48 53.69 38.92
C LYS A 404 13.43 54.20 40.01
N LYS A 405 12.90 54.74 41.11
CA LYS A 405 13.72 55.13 42.28
C LYS A 405 14.41 53.90 42.90
N MET A 406 13.68 52.80 43.09
CA MET A 406 14.21 51.55 43.63
C MET A 406 15.31 50.94 42.76
N LEU A 407 15.11 50.87 41.44
CA LEU A 407 16.12 50.42 40.47
C LEU A 407 17.38 51.30 40.52
N SER A 408 17.23 52.62 40.64
CA SER A 408 18.37 53.53 40.82
C SER A 408 19.14 53.27 42.13
N MET A 409 18.43 52.91 43.21
CA MET A 409 19.06 52.56 44.49
C MET A 409 19.80 51.22 44.39
N TYR A 410 19.24 50.22 43.70
CA TYR A 410 19.89 48.93 43.46
C TYR A 410 21.15 49.04 42.61
N GLU A 411 21.14 49.79 41.51
CA GLU A 411 22.35 49.99 40.68
C GLU A 411 23.44 50.76 41.43
N ASN A 412 23.07 51.71 42.30
CA ASN A 412 24.01 52.39 43.20
C ASN A 412 24.61 51.44 44.26
N LEU A 413 23.88 50.42 44.72
CA LEU A 413 24.41 49.38 45.60
C LEU A 413 25.34 48.41 44.85
N LYS A 414 24.96 48.01 43.63
CA LYS A 414 25.74 47.08 42.79
C LYS A 414 27.06 47.68 42.31
N THR A 415 27.07 48.94 41.91
CA THR A 415 28.29 49.68 41.53
C THR A 415 29.26 49.87 42.71
N ARG A 416 28.75 50.03 43.94
CA ARG A 416 29.57 50.01 45.17
C ARG A 416 30.17 48.64 45.49
N GLN A 417 29.50 47.55 45.13
CA GLN A 417 30.02 46.18 45.32
C GLN A 417 30.99 45.70 44.22
N THR A 418 30.96 46.33 43.04
CA THR A 418 31.83 45.99 41.89
C THR A 418 33.03 46.91 41.72
N SER A 419 33.22 47.87 42.64
CA SER A 419 34.42 48.72 42.71
C SER A 419 35.53 48.00 43.49
N PRO A 420 36.67 47.63 42.87
CA PRO A 420 37.73 46.91 43.57
C PRO A 420 38.55 47.83 44.49
N THR A 421 38.76 47.37 45.71
CA THR A 421 39.90 47.73 46.58
C THR A 421 40.87 46.57 46.63
#